data_AF-A0A538R2X6-F1
#
_entry.id   AF-A0A538R2X6-F1
#
_cell.length_a   1.000
_cell.length_b   1.000
_cell.length_c   1.000
_cell.angle_alpha   90.00
_cell.angle_beta   90.00
_cell.angle_gamma   90.00
#
_symmetry.space_group_name_H-M   'P 1'
#
loop_
_entity.id
_entity.type
_entity.pdbx_description
1 polymer ?
#
loop_
_entity_poly.entity_id
_entity_poly.type
_entity_poly.pdbx_seq_one_letter_code
_entity_poly.pdbx_strand_id
1 'polypeptide(L)'
;MVALSVGARASDTELSGAEGHPRARFPLGVWAQSFGDVALDATVRRALDDWNAVSRDTLGVTAFAPLERRDGAQVTIEAAPPDVSGLMGQTELSTDDTGVIAVPVRIVVIEPKSRGQTSRETLLYQVVAHEVGHALGLPHVRDPRSLMCCVRGSVDFTDPAARDAYVDARRHPDVRSVRAQLAEHYARFWRDRR
;
A
#
# COMPACT_ATOMS: atom_id res chain seq x y z
N MET A 1 27.04 -18.29 18.85
CA MET A 1 26.88 -16.83 18.92
C MET A 1 25.45 -16.52 18.51
N VAL A 2 24.61 -16.17 19.47
CA VAL A 2 23.18 -15.93 19.27
C VAL A 2 23.00 -14.51 18.76
N ALA A 3 22.35 -14.33 17.61
CA ALA A 3 21.79 -13.06 17.20
C ALA A 3 20.26 -13.19 17.21
N LEU A 4 19.67 -12.76 18.32
CA LEU A 4 18.23 -12.50 18.43
C LEU A 4 17.96 -11.14 17.79
N SER A 5 17.18 -11.14 16.72
CA SER A 5 16.59 -9.91 16.17
C SER A 5 15.09 -10.12 16.03
N VAL A 6 14.37 -9.89 17.14
CA VAL A 6 12.92 -9.71 17.14
C VAL A 6 12.66 -8.24 16.89
N GLY A 7 12.11 -7.92 15.72
CA GLY A 7 11.43 -6.65 15.52
C GLY A 7 10.35 -6.82 14.46
N ALA A 8 9.19 -6.23 14.77
CA ALA A 8 7.95 -6.35 14.01
C ALA A 8 8.16 -6.08 12.52
N ARG A 9 7.62 -6.96 11.67
CA ARG A 9 7.65 -6.85 10.22
C ARG A 9 6.38 -6.12 9.74
N ALA A 10 6.56 -4.96 9.14
CA ALA A 10 5.64 -4.41 8.16
C ALA A 10 6.28 -4.70 6.79
N SER A 11 5.49 -5.09 5.78
CA SER A 11 5.84 -5.33 4.37
C SER A 11 7.28 -4.92 3.98
N ASP A 12 8.21 -5.88 3.90
CA ASP A 12 9.64 -5.68 3.51
C ASP A 12 9.78 -5.48 1.97
N THR A 13 8.94 -4.64 1.36
CA THR A 13 9.18 -4.20 -0.04
C THR A 13 10.15 -3.02 0.00
N GLU A 14 11.44 -3.29 -0.15
CA GLU A 14 12.47 -2.24 -0.22
C GLU A 14 12.42 -1.52 -1.57
N LEU A 15 11.52 -0.54 -1.69
CA LEU A 15 11.49 0.42 -2.79
C LEU A 15 12.48 1.55 -2.51
N SER A 16 13.32 1.90 -3.47
CA SER A 16 14.21 3.07 -3.38
C SER A 16 13.46 4.40 -3.58
N GLY A 17 12.26 4.34 -4.18
CA GLY A 17 11.48 5.50 -4.58
C GLY A 17 11.80 6.03 -5.97
N ALA A 18 12.57 5.26 -6.75
CA ALA A 18 12.85 5.46 -8.17
C ALA A 18 12.05 4.50 -9.08
N GLU A 19 11.33 3.55 -8.49
CA GLU A 19 10.55 2.52 -9.17
C GLU A 19 9.14 3.00 -9.51
N GLY A 20 8.59 2.68 -10.67
CA GLY A 20 7.23 3.08 -10.99
C GLY A 20 6.65 2.48 -12.25
N HIS A 21 5.47 2.97 -12.64
CA HIS A 21 4.80 2.58 -13.88
C HIS A 21 4.86 3.68 -14.96
N PRO A 22 5.13 3.32 -16.23
CA PRO A 22 5.01 4.26 -17.34
C PRO A 22 3.59 4.82 -17.43
N ARG A 23 3.45 6.10 -17.79
CA ARG A 23 2.14 6.77 -17.86
C ARG A 23 1.14 6.01 -18.74
N ALA A 24 1.61 5.46 -19.86
CA ALA A 24 0.78 4.72 -20.81
C ALA A 24 0.24 3.37 -20.27
N ARG A 25 0.75 2.89 -19.13
CA ARG A 25 0.27 1.65 -18.49
C ARG A 25 -0.99 1.87 -17.65
N PHE A 26 -1.30 3.12 -17.28
CA PHE A 26 -2.47 3.42 -16.48
C PHE A 26 -3.76 3.42 -17.32
N PRO A 27 -4.87 2.89 -16.79
CA PRO A 27 -5.02 2.24 -15.47
C PRO A 27 -4.46 0.81 -15.44
N LEU A 28 -3.95 0.39 -14.27
CA LEU A 28 -3.54 -0.99 -14.02
C LEU A 28 -4.78 -1.87 -13.79
N GLY A 29 -4.87 -3.00 -14.48
CA GLY A 29 -5.89 -4.01 -14.21
C GLY A 29 -5.67 -4.67 -12.85
N VAL A 30 -6.63 -4.57 -11.93
CA VAL A 30 -6.55 -5.12 -10.56
C VAL A 30 -7.60 -6.20 -10.38
N TRP A 31 -7.17 -7.38 -9.96
CA TRP A 31 -8.07 -8.41 -9.46
C TRP A 31 -7.90 -8.55 -7.95
N ALA A 32 -9.01 -8.59 -7.22
CA ALA A 32 -9.03 -8.83 -5.78
C ALA A 32 -9.83 -10.09 -5.46
N GLN A 33 -9.23 -10.98 -4.69
CA GLN A 33 -9.91 -12.14 -4.14
C GLN A 33 -11.00 -11.68 -3.15
N SER A 34 -12.18 -12.30 -3.24
CA SER A 34 -13.22 -12.09 -2.23
C SER A 34 -12.82 -12.71 -0.89
N PHE A 35 -13.08 -11.98 0.18
CA PHE A 35 -12.93 -12.46 1.56
C PHE A 35 -14.14 -13.29 2.02
N GLY A 36 -15.16 -13.48 1.17
CA GLY A 36 -16.42 -14.12 1.57
C GLY A 36 -17.29 -13.26 2.49
N ASP A 37 -16.92 -11.99 2.70
CA ASP A 37 -17.62 -11.02 3.53
C ASP A 37 -17.84 -9.72 2.73
N VAL A 38 -19.10 -9.36 2.53
CA VAL A 38 -19.50 -8.22 1.69
C VAL A 38 -18.91 -6.89 2.21
N ALA A 39 -18.76 -6.72 3.52
CA ALA A 39 -18.21 -5.51 4.10
C ALA A 39 -16.69 -5.40 3.87
N LEU A 40 -15.98 -6.52 3.95
CA LEU A 40 -14.56 -6.57 3.63
C LEU A 40 -14.31 -6.35 2.13
N ASP A 41 -15.10 -6.98 1.26
CA ASP A 41 -15.01 -6.79 -0.18
C ASP A 41 -15.37 -5.35 -0.62
N ALA A 42 -16.32 -4.71 0.06
CA ALA A 42 -16.61 -3.28 -0.13
C ALA A 42 -15.44 -2.39 0.33
N THR A 43 -14.73 -2.80 1.38
CA THR A 43 -13.58 -2.07 1.91
C THR A 43 -12.40 -2.08 0.93
N VAL A 44 -12.11 -3.22 0.30
CA VAL A 44 -11.09 -3.31 -0.76
C VAL A 44 -11.43 -2.40 -1.93
N ARG A 45 -12.68 -2.45 -2.40
CA ARG A 45 -13.16 -1.57 -3.50
C ARG A 45 -13.01 -0.11 -3.15
N ARG A 46 -13.41 0.29 -1.93
CA ARG A 46 -13.25 1.65 -1.43
C ARG A 46 -11.78 2.10 -1.47
N ALA A 47 -10.84 1.28 -1.03
CA ALA A 47 -9.42 1.63 -1.07
C ALA A 47 -8.92 1.90 -2.50
N LEU A 48 -9.34 1.09 -3.48
CA LEU A 48 -9.01 1.31 -4.89
C LEU A 48 -9.67 2.58 -5.45
N ASP A 49 -10.91 2.86 -5.08
CA ASP A 49 -11.64 4.06 -5.49
C ASP A 49 -11.01 5.34 -4.93
N ASP A 50 -10.58 5.32 -3.66
CA ASP A 50 -9.89 6.43 -3.01
C ASP A 50 -8.52 6.70 -3.67
N TRP A 51 -7.77 5.65 -4.00
CA TRP A 51 -6.55 5.76 -4.81
C TRP A 51 -6.81 6.35 -6.20
N ASN A 52 -7.88 5.92 -6.85
CA ASN A 52 -8.29 6.44 -8.14
C ASN A 52 -8.65 7.93 -8.09
N ALA A 53 -9.32 8.39 -7.02
CA ALA A 53 -9.59 9.81 -6.81
C ALA A 53 -8.30 10.60 -6.64
N VAL A 54 -7.41 10.19 -5.74
CA VAL A 54 -6.13 10.87 -5.50
C VAL A 54 -5.24 10.88 -6.74
N SER A 55 -5.18 9.77 -7.48
CA SER A 55 -4.39 9.68 -8.72
C SER A 55 -4.91 10.60 -9.83
N ARG A 56 -6.23 10.70 -10.01
CA ARG A 56 -6.81 11.64 -10.98
C ARG A 56 -6.49 13.09 -10.61
N ASP A 57 -6.67 13.45 -9.35
CA ASP A 57 -6.44 14.82 -8.86
C ASP A 57 -4.96 15.22 -8.88
N THR A 58 -4.05 14.25 -8.81
CA THR A 58 -2.61 14.49 -8.65
C THR A 58 -1.84 14.28 -9.94
N LEU A 59 -2.16 13.23 -10.69
CA LEU A 59 -1.43 12.77 -11.86
C LEU A 59 -2.23 12.91 -13.16
N GLY A 60 -3.53 13.18 -13.08
CA GLY A 60 -4.43 13.24 -14.24
C GLY A 60 -4.64 11.89 -14.92
N VAL A 61 -4.50 10.78 -14.18
CA VAL A 61 -4.77 9.41 -14.66
C VAL A 61 -5.56 8.62 -13.63
N THR A 62 -6.34 7.64 -14.07
CA THR A 62 -6.92 6.63 -13.18
C THR A 62 -5.84 5.59 -12.86
N ALA A 63 -5.66 5.23 -11.58
CA ALA A 63 -4.63 4.30 -11.16
C ALA A 63 -4.99 2.85 -11.49
N PHE A 64 -6.24 2.46 -11.22
CA PHE A 64 -6.71 1.07 -11.21
C PHE A 64 -8.02 0.89 -11.95
N ALA A 65 -8.12 -0.21 -12.68
CA ALA A 65 -9.36 -0.71 -13.27
C ALA A 65 -9.65 -2.11 -12.69
N PRO A 66 -10.80 -2.32 -12.02
CA PRO A 66 -11.13 -3.63 -11.46
C PRO A 66 -11.37 -4.66 -12.56
N LEU A 67 -10.94 -5.89 -12.31
CA LEU A 67 -11.12 -7.05 -13.19
C LEU A 67 -11.87 -8.16 -12.44
N GLU A 68 -12.78 -8.82 -13.15
CA GLU A 68 -13.55 -9.97 -12.63
C GLU A 68 -12.70 -11.23 -12.50
N ARG A 69 -11.70 -11.39 -13.39
CA ARG A 69 -10.83 -12.58 -13.43
C ARG A 69 -9.39 -12.21 -13.12
N ARG A 70 -8.72 -13.13 -12.43
CA ARG A 70 -7.28 -13.03 -12.12
C ARG A 70 -6.42 -13.04 -13.38
N ASP A 71 -6.84 -13.80 -14.40
CA ASP A 71 -6.11 -13.92 -15.65
C ASP A 71 -5.99 -12.56 -16.35
N GLY A 72 -4.74 -12.10 -16.53
CA GLY A 72 -4.44 -10.81 -17.15
C GLY A 72 -4.43 -9.63 -16.17
N ALA A 73 -4.63 -9.85 -14.87
CA ALA A 73 -4.45 -8.82 -13.86
C ALA A 73 -2.98 -8.39 -13.76
N GLN A 74 -2.75 -7.08 -13.71
CA GLN A 74 -1.44 -6.47 -13.51
C GLN A 74 -1.12 -6.29 -12.03
N VAL A 75 -2.14 -6.23 -11.18
CA VAL A 75 -2.04 -6.29 -9.73
C VAL A 75 -3.03 -7.35 -9.22
N THR A 76 -2.56 -8.27 -8.38
CA THR A 76 -3.43 -9.23 -7.69
C THR A 76 -3.45 -8.94 -6.19
N ILE A 77 -4.64 -8.95 -5.59
CA ILE A 77 -4.82 -8.86 -4.13
C ILE A 77 -5.39 -10.19 -3.67
N GLU A 78 -4.60 -10.95 -2.92
CA GLU A 78 -4.94 -12.29 -2.43
C GLU A 78 -5.15 -12.26 -0.92
N ALA A 79 -6.18 -12.96 -0.45
CA ALA A 79 -6.41 -13.17 0.96
C ALA A 79 -5.60 -14.38 1.43
N ALA A 80 -4.89 -14.23 2.55
CA ALA A 80 -4.19 -15.32 3.21
C ALA A 80 -4.70 -15.52 4.63
N PRO A 81 -4.67 -16.77 5.13
CA PRO A 81 -5.08 -17.06 6.49
C PRO A 81 -4.15 -16.36 7.50
N PRO A 82 -4.60 -16.16 8.75
CA PRO A 82 -3.77 -15.62 9.82
C PRO A 82 -2.47 -16.42 9.97
N ASP A 83 -1.33 -15.74 9.88
CA ASP A 83 0.00 -16.32 10.03
C ASP A 83 0.68 -15.85 11.32
N VAL A 84 1.59 -16.68 11.84
CA VAL A 84 2.44 -16.42 13.02
C VAL A 84 3.52 -15.37 12.76
N SER A 85 3.77 -14.99 11.50
CA SER A 85 4.73 -13.93 11.14
C SER A 85 4.35 -12.55 11.68
N GLY A 86 3.08 -12.32 12.03
CA GLY A 86 2.57 -11.04 12.51
C GLY A 86 2.41 -9.99 11.40
N LEU A 87 2.60 -10.37 10.13
CA LEU A 87 2.30 -9.53 8.97
C LEU A 87 0.80 -9.30 8.87
N MET A 88 0.41 -8.11 8.38
CA MET A 88 -0.98 -7.80 8.04
C MET A 88 -1.17 -7.73 6.51
N GLY A 89 -0.12 -7.37 5.78
CA GLY A 89 -0.06 -7.40 4.33
C GLY A 89 1.38 -7.40 3.84
N GLN A 90 1.54 -7.77 2.58
CA GLN A 90 2.82 -7.78 1.89
C GLN A 90 2.63 -7.51 0.40
N THR A 91 3.51 -6.70 -0.18
CA THR A 91 3.60 -6.47 -1.62
C THR A 91 4.86 -7.12 -2.19
N GLU A 92 4.68 -8.03 -3.14
CA GLU A 92 5.73 -8.68 -3.91
C GLU A 92 5.78 -8.03 -5.29
N LEU A 93 6.90 -7.38 -5.61
CA LEU A 93 7.16 -6.80 -6.92
C LEU A 93 8.63 -6.97 -7.29
N SER A 94 8.92 -6.84 -8.57
CA SER A 94 10.27 -6.71 -9.10
C SER A 94 10.32 -5.54 -10.07
N THR A 95 11.53 -5.05 -10.35
CA THR A 95 11.76 -4.00 -11.34
C THR A 95 12.78 -4.43 -12.36
N ASP A 96 12.68 -3.89 -13.58
CA ASP A 96 13.76 -4.00 -14.56
C ASP A 96 14.93 -3.07 -14.22
N ASP A 97 16.01 -3.16 -15.01
CA ASP A 97 17.22 -2.34 -14.86
C ASP A 97 16.95 -0.84 -15.06
N THR A 98 15.80 -0.48 -15.62
CA THR A 98 15.38 0.90 -15.77
C THR A 98 14.53 1.36 -14.59
N GLY A 99 14.20 0.52 -13.61
CA GLY A 99 13.31 0.85 -12.50
C GLY A 99 11.82 0.79 -12.85
N VAL A 100 11.43 0.24 -14.00
CA VAL A 100 10.02 0.00 -14.29
C VAL A 100 9.55 -1.22 -13.50
N ILE A 101 8.47 -1.07 -12.74
CA ILE A 101 7.85 -2.17 -12.00
C ILE A 101 7.34 -3.22 -12.98
N ALA A 102 7.76 -4.47 -12.81
CA ALA A 102 7.29 -5.61 -13.58
C ALA A 102 5.85 -6.00 -13.16
N VAL A 103 5.07 -6.53 -14.10
CA VAL A 103 3.73 -7.06 -13.83
C VAL A 103 3.71 -8.57 -14.04
N PRO A 104 2.90 -9.34 -13.28
CA PRO A 104 1.99 -8.87 -12.23
C PRO A 104 2.70 -8.48 -10.92
N VAL A 105 2.18 -7.46 -10.24
CA VAL A 105 2.48 -7.17 -8.82
C VAL A 105 1.55 -8.00 -7.95
N ARG A 106 2.08 -8.70 -6.95
CA ARG A 106 1.28 -9.55 -6.07
C ARG A 106 1.18 -8.94 -4.68
N ILE A 107 -0.04 -8.71 -4.21
CA ILE A 107 -0.34 -8.26 -2.86
C ILE A 107 -0.99 -9.42 -2.12
N VAL A 108 -0.46 -9.72 -0.94
CA VAL A 108 -1.07 -10.65 0.02
C VAL A 108 -1.59 -9.85 1.20
N VAL A 109 -2.85 -10.04 1.55
CA VAL A 109 -3.48 -9.43 2.71
C VAL A 109 -3.86 -10.54 3.68
N ILE A 110 -3.32 -10.48 4.89
CA ILE A 110 -3.71 -11.38 5.96
C ILE A 110 -5.07 -10.93 6.47
N GLU A 111 -6.00 -11.87 6.61
CA GLU A 111 -7.36 -11.55 7.04
C GLU A 111 -7.36 -10.79 8.39
N PRO A 112 -7.91 -9.56 8.43
CA PRO A 112 -7.79 -8.71 9.61
C PRO A 112 -8.71 -9.19 10.73
N LYS A 113 -8.14 -9.27 11.94
CA LYS A 113 -8.90 -9.39 13.19
C LYS A 113 -9.01 -8.02 13.85
N SER A 114 -10.12 -7.76 14.51
CA SER A 114 -10.26 -6.53 15.31
C SER A 114 -9.12 -6.40 16.32
N ARG A 115 -8.60 -5.18 16.49
CA ARG A 115 -7.47 -4.93 17.38
C ARG A 115 -7.72 -3.68 18.21
N GLY A 116 -7.97 -3.87 19.51
CA GLY A 116 -8.29 -2.77 20.42
C GLY A 116 -9.56 -2.04 19.98
N GLN A 117 -9.43 -0.74 19.70
CA GLN A 117 -10.54 0.13 19.26
C GLN A 117 -10.71 0.19 17.73
N THR A 118 -9.85 -0.47 16.95
CA THR A 118 -9.89 -0.42 15.48
C THR A 118 -10.67 -1.62 14.93
N SER A 119 -11.67 -1.34 14.07
CA SER A 119 -12.47 -2.38 13.43
C SER A 119 -11.65 -3.17 12.41
N ARG A 120 -12.12 -4.38 12.06
CA ARG A 120 -11.48 -5.22 11.03
C ARG A 120 -11.50 -4.54 9.65
N GLU A 121 -12.56 -3.81 9.33
CA GLU A 121 -12.70 -3.05 8.07
C GLU A 121 -11.69 -1.89 8.04
N THR A 122 -11.51 -1.18 9.15
CA THR A 122 -10.54 -0.08 9.22
C THR A 122 -9.11 -0.59 9.06
N LEU A 123 -8.78 -1.72 9.70
CA LEU A 123 -7.50 -2.39 9.53
C LEU A 123 -7.31 -2.88 8.09
N LEU A 124 -8.34 -3.50 7.49
CA LEU A 124 -8.29 -3.96 6.10
C LEU A 124 -8.01 -2.79 5.16
N TYR A 125 -8.76 -1.70 5.30
CA TYR A 125 -8.59 -0.50 4.50
C TYR A 125 -7.16 0.02 4.60
N GLN A 126 -6.65 0.19 5.82
CA GLN A 126 -5.30 0.69 6.05
C GLN A 126 -4.25 -0.18 5.34
N VAL A 127 -4.35 -1.51 5.49
CA VAL A 127 -3.40 -2.46 4.90
C VAL A 127 -3.50 -2.44 3.38
N VAL A 128 -4.70 -2.64 2.82
CA VAL A 128 -4.89 -2.67 1.36
C VAL A 128 -4.43 -1.36 0.75
N ALA A 129 -4.82 -0.23 1.32
CA ALA A 129 -4.43 1.07 0.79
C ALA A 129 -2.90 1.29 0.85
N HIS A 130 -2.23 0.79 1.89
CA HIS A 130 -0.78 0.84 2.03
C HIS A 130 -0.07 -0.04 1.00
N GLU A 131 -0.45 -1.32 0.90
CA GLU A 131 0.16 -2.26 -0.05
C GLU A 131 -0.07 -1.84 -1.51
N VAL A 132 -1.25 -1.30 -1.81
CA VAL A 132 -1.53 -0.72 -3.14
C VAL A 132 -0.65 0.50 -3.42
N GLY A 133 -0.27 1.27 -2.39
CA GLY A 133 0.73 2.34 -2.51
C GLY A 133 2.09 1.81 -2.93
N HIS A 134 2.53 0.66 -2.37
CA HIS A 134 3.75 -0.02 -2.81
C HIS A 134 3.63 -0.53 -4.25
N ALA A 135 2.48 -1.08 -4.65
CA ALA A 135 2.25 -1.48 -6.03
C ALA A 135 2.35 -0.29 -7.01
N LEU A 136 2.12 0.94 -6.56
CA LEU A 136 2.35 2.17 -7.32
C LEU A 136 3.79 2.69 -7.26
N GLY A 137 4.72 2.01 -6.59
CA GLY A 137 6.12 2.41 -6.45
C GLY A 137 6.39 3.36 -5.29
N LEU A 138 5.44 3.58 -4.39
CA LEU A 138 5.66 4.47 -3.24
C LEU A 138 6.43 3.74 -2.13
N PRO A 139 7.61 4.25 -1.71
CA PRO A 139 8.33 3.70 -0.57
C PRO A 139 7.70 4.17 0.75
N HIS A 140 8.16 3.61 1.87
CA HIS A 140 7.81 4.16 3.18
C HIS A 140 8.36 5.58 3.38
N VAL A 141 7.65 6.36 4.20
CA VAL A 141 8.09 7.71 4.63
C VAL A 141 8.24 7.81 6.15
N ARG A 142 8.93 8.85 6.63
CA ARG A 142 9.14 9.16 8.05
C ARG A 142 8.10 10.13 8.62
N ASP A 143 6.89 10.14 8.07
CA ASP A 143 5.79 10.98 8.57
C ASP A 143 4.72 10.09 9.23
N PRO A 144 4.52 10.15 10.56
CA PRO A 144 3.53 9.33 11.28
C PRO A 144 2.10 9.49 10.76
N ARG A 145 1.79 10.59 10.07
CA ARG A 145 0.45 10.86 9.50
C ARG A 145 0.22 10.16 8.17
N SER A 146 1.28 9.75 7.48
CA SER A 146 1.17 9.17 6.15
C SER A 146 0.63 7.75 6.19
N LEU A 147 -0.23 7.41 5.24
CA LEU A 147 -0.60 6.03 4.93
C LEU A 147 0.63 5.18 4.62
N MET A 148 1.63 5.73 3.93
CA MET A 148 2.92 5.08 3.65
C MET A 148 3.89 5.12 4.84
N CYS A 149 3.42 5.53 6.03
CA CYS A 149 4.21 5.37 7.23
C CYS A 149 4.26 3.88 7.64
N CYS A 150 5.42 3.32 7.99
CA CYS A 150 6.64 4.05 8.35
C CYS A 150 7.90 3.30 7.96
N VAL A 151 8.95 4.08 7.64
CA VAL A 151 10.32 3.56 7.69
C VAL A 151 10.53 2.98 9.09
N ARG A 152 11.03 1.75 9.17
CA ARG A 152 11.16 1.04 10.44
C ARG A 152 11.94 1.86 11.47
N GLY A 153 11.36 2.02 12.67
CA GLY A 153 11.97 2.78 13.77
C GLY A 153 11.96 4.30 13.61
N SER A 154 11.26 4.85 12.60
CA SER A 154 11.23 6.30 12.37
C SER A 154 10.25 7.08 13.24
N VAL A 155 9.31 6.40 13.91
CA VAL A 155 8.36 7.04 14.83
C VAL A 155 8.95 7.03 16.23
N ASP A 156 9.17 8.22 16.79
CA ASP A 156 9.51 8.39 18.19
C ASP A 156 8.25 8.25 19.05
N PHE A 157 8.06 7.06 19.64
CA PHE A 157 6.92 6.79 20.52
C PHE A 157 7.07 7.43 21.92
N THR A 158 8.21 8.03 22.24
CA THR A 158 8.41 8.79 23.47
C THR A 158 7.91 10.23 23.35
N ASP A 159 7.84 10.76 22.12
CA ASP A 159 7.15 12.01 21.82
C ASP A 159 5.62 11.78 21.77
N PRO A 160 4.84 12.37 22.68
CA PRO A 160 3.39 12.26 22.66
C PRO A 160 2.76 12.74 21.35
N ALA A 161 3.30 13.79 20.74
CA ALA A 161 2.73 14.34 19.51
C ALA A 161 2.90 13.38 18.32
N ALA A 162 4.10 12.80 18.15
CA ALA A 162 4.36 11.78 17.14
C ALA A 162 3.54 10.51 17.37
N ARG A 163 3.45 10.03 18.61
CA ARG A 163 2.62 8.88 18.98
C ARG A 163 1.15 9.11 18.66
N ASP A 164 0.60 10.25 19.07
CA ASP A 164 -0.82 10.56 18.91
C ASP A 164 -1.17 10.73 17.42
N ALA A 165 -0.30 11.39 16.65
CA ALA A 165 -0.44 11.47 15.19
C ALA A 165 -0.42 10.09 14.52
N TYR A 166 0.49 9.20 14.94
CA TYR A 166 0.55 7.83 14.42
C TYR A 166 -0.75 7.07 14.74
N VAL A 167 -1.18 7.09 16.01
CA VAL A 167 -2.39 6.38 16.45
C VAL A 167 -3.62 6.90 15.73
N ASP A 168 -3.76 8.22 15.58
CA ASP A 168 -4.87 8.83 14.85
C ASP A 168 -4.88 8.38 13.37
N ALA A 169 -3.73 8.42 12.69
CA ALA A 169 -3.61 7.96 11.31
C ALA A 169 -3.91 6.46 11.13
N ARG A 170 -3.65 5.62 12.15
CA ARG A 170 -4.04 4.18 12.12
C ARG A 170 -5.54 3.98 12.37
N ARG A 171 -6.21 4.90 13.06
CA ARG A 171 -7.66 4.85 13.32
C ARG A 171 -8.48 5.49 12.20
N HIS A 172 -7.90 6.47 11.53
CA HIS A 172 -8.52 7.25 10.46
C HIS A 172 -7.62 7.30 9.22
N PRO A 173 -7.30 6.15 8.60
CA PRO A 173 -6.46 6.11 7.42
C PRO A 173 -7.10 6.87 6.25
N ASP A 174 -6.31 7.72 5.57
CA ASP A 174 -6.74 8.49 4.40
C ASP A 174 -5.65 8.47 3.32
N VAL A 175 -5.99 7.96 2.12
CA VAL A 175 -5.09 7.94 0.95
C VAL A 175 -4.60 9.33 0.58
N ARG A 176 -5.37 10.41 0.86
CA ARG A 176 -4.95 11.79 0.58
C ARG A 176 -3.66 12.18 1.29
N SER A 177 -3.28 11.51 2.39
CA SER A 177 -2.01 11.77 3.07
C SER A 177 -0.79 11.57 2.16
N VAL A 178 -0.91 10.75 1.10
CA VAL A 178 0.19 10.42 0.19
C VAL A 178 0.30 11.37 -1.00
N ARG A 179 -0.59 12.35 -1.13
CA ARG A 179 -0.73 13.19 -2.34
C ARG A 179 0.58 13.84 -2.77
N ALA A 180 1.30 14.47 -1.82
CA ALA A 180 2.57 15.12 -2.10
C ALA A 180 3.64 14.12 -2.53
N GLN A 181 3.72 12.98 -1.83
CA GLN A 181 4.63 11.88 -2.17
C GLN A 181 4.38 11.34 -3.58
N LEU A 182 3.11 11.09 -3.93
CA LEU A 182 2.70 10.59 -5.24
C LEU A 182 3.07 11.56 -6.36
N ALA A 183 2.78 12.86 -6.15
CA ALA A 183 3.09 13.91 -7.11
C ALA A 183 4.60 13.98 -7.38
N GLU A 184 5.40 14.05 -6.32
CA GLU A 184 6.85 14.18 -6.41
C GLU A 184 7.47 12.95 -7.07
N HIS A 185 7.04 11.75 -6.65
CA HIS A 185 7.52 10.49 -7.17
C HIS A 185 7.32 10.38 -8.69
N TYR A 186 6.08 10.56 -9.17
CA TYR A 186 5.79 10.42 -10.61
C TYR A 186 6.28 11.61 -11.44
N ALA A 187 6.43 12.80 -10.86
CA ALA A 187 7.08 13.92 -11.53
C ALA A 187 8.57 13.67 -11.82
N ARG A 188 9.26 12.92 -10.97
CA ARG A 188 10.62 12.43 -11.22
C ARG A 188 10.60 11.27 -12.21
N PHE A 189 9.87 10.20 -11.88
CA PHE A 189 9.85 8.96 -12.65
C PHE A 189 9.48 9.16 -14.14
N TRP A 190 8.46 9.98 -14.44
CA TRP A 190 8.06 10.22 -15.82
C TRP A 190 8.93 11.24 -16.56
N ARG A 191 9.73 12.06 -15.86
CA ARG A 191 10.62 13.01 -16.52
C ARG A 191 11.80 12.30 -17.17
N ASP A 192 12.35 11.32 -16.48
CA ASP A 192 13.55 10.60 -16.92
C ASP A 192 13.28 9.62 -18.08
N ARG A 193 12.02 9.55 -18.54
CA ARG A 193 11.52 8.60 -19.54
C ARG A 193 10.71 9.27 -20.67
N ARG A 194 10.90 10.58 -20.87
CA ARG A 194 10.37 11.32 -22.02
C ARG A 194 11.34 11.28 -23.20
#